data_AF-A0A957C592-F1
#
_entry.id   AF-A0A957C592-F1
#
_cell.length_a   1.000
_cell.length_b   1.000
_cell.length_c   1.000
_cell.angle_alpha   90.00
_cell.angle_beta   90.00
_cell.angle_gamma   90.00
#
_symmetry.space_group_name_H-M   'P 1'
#
loop_
_entity.id
_entity.type
_entity.pdbx_description
1 polymer ?
#
loop_
_entity_poly.entity_id
_entity_poly.type
_entity_poly.pdbx_seq_one_letter_code
_entity_poly.pdbx_strand_id
1 'polypeptide(L)'
;MTTTAPTPPRVRFLMRMERVFRRWLAIFVLIFALFNLLPLLAPAFMQAGWDAAGNVVYNLYGTISHQLANRSFFLYGEQVMYAPD
;
A
#
# COMPACT_ATOMS: atom_id res chain seq x y z
N MET A 1 -24.17 -8.58 43.07
CA MET A 1 -23.64 -9.26 41.87
C MET A 1 -24.37 -8.70 40.65
N THR A 2 -23.76 -7.80 39.90
CA THR A 2 -24.35 -7.20 38.70
C THR A 2 -24.00 -8.06 37.49
N THR A 3 -24.94 -8.92 37.07
CA THR A 3 -24.85 -9.65 35.80
C THR A 3 -25.03 -8.66 34.65
N THR A 4 -23.95 -8.29 33.98
CA THR A 4 -24.02 -7.49 32.75
C THR A 4 -24.62 -8.36 31.64
N ALA A 5 -25.79 -7.96 31.14
CA ALA A 5 -26.41 -8.61 29.99
C ALA A 5 -25.51 -8.50 28.75
N PRO A 6 -25.45 -9.53 27.89
CA PRO A 6 -24.61 -9.52 26.70
C PRO A 6 -25.03 -8.41 25.73
N THR A 7 -24.04 -7.70 25.17
CA THR A 7 -24.30 -6.58 24.25
C THR A 7 -24.96 -7.10 22.97
N PRO A 8 -26.10 -6.52 22.54
CA PRO A 8 -26.77 -6.95 21.32
C PRO A 8 -25.86 -6.84 20.08
N PRO A 9 -25.95 -7.78 19.11
CA PRO A 9 -25.05 -7.82 17.96
C PRO A 9 -25.08 -6.54 17.11
N ARG A 10 -26.24 -5.88 17.01
CA ARG A 10 -26.39 -4.57 16.36
C ARG A 10 -25.54 -3.46 16.99
N VAL A 11 -25.49 -3.43 18.33
CA VAL A 11 -24.72 -2.42 19.08
C VAL A 11 -23.22 -2.71 18.94
N ARG A 12 -22.84 -3.99 18.98
CA ARG A 12 -21.45 -4.42 18.73
C ARG A 12 -20.98 -4.05 17.31
N PHE A 13 -21.86 -4.14 16.31
CA PHE A 13 -21.57 -3.71 14.94
C PHE A 13 -21.38 -2.18 14.87
N LEU A 14 -22.29 -1.40 15.44
CA LEU A 14 -22.18 0.06 15.49
C LEU A 14 -20.89 0.54 16.19
N MET A 15 -20.54 -0.07 17.33
CA MET A 15 -19.29 0.23 18.04
C MET A 15 -18.04 -0.08 17.20
N ARG A 16 -18.07 -1.15 16.38
CA ARG A 16 -16.98 -1.46 15.44
C ARG A 16 -16.88 -0.41 14.34
N MET A 17 -18.00 -0.05 13.74
CA MET A 17 -18.05 0.98 12.69
C MET A 17 -17.58 2.33 13.22
N GLU A 18 -18.05 2.73 14.40
CA GLU A 18 -17.62 3.96 15.06
C GLU A 18 -16.09 3.98 15.26
N ARG A 19 -15.49 2.87 15.70
CA ARG A 19 -14.03 2.78 15.86
C ARG A 19 -13.29 2.92 14.53
N VAL A 20 -13.82 2.35 13.45
CA VAL A 20 -13.25 2.49 12.10
C VAL A 20 -13.36 3.94 11.63
N PHE A 21 -14.55 4.54 11.75
CA PHE A 21 -14.77 5.94 11.38
C PHE A 21 -13.91 6.90 12.20
N ARG A 22 -13.74 6.70 13.51
CA ARG A 22 -12.85 7.53 14.33
C ARG A 22 -11.38 7.48 13.89
N ARG A 23 -10.98 6.42 13.17
CA ARG A 23 -9.61 6.22 12.66
C ARG A 23 -9.51 6.35 11.15
N TRP A 24 -10.54 6.87 10.49
CA TRP A 24 -10.63 6.90 9.03
C TRP A 24 -9.39 7.52 8.37
N LEU A 25 -8.87 8.62 8.94
CA LEU A 25 -7.68 9.29 8.41
C LEU A 25 -6.42 8.43 8.52
N ALA A 26 -6.22 7.76 9.65
CA ALA A 26 -5.07 6.87 9.84
C ALA A 26 -5.15 5.65 8.89
N ILE A 27 -6.35 5.10 8.71
CA ILE A 27 -6.59 4.01 7.76
C ILE A 27 -6.30 4.49 6.33
N PHE A 28 -6.81 5.66 5.95
CA PHE A 28 -6.56 6.26 4.64
C PHE A 28 -5.07 6.49 4.40
N VAL A 29 -4.37 7.14 5.33
CA VAL A 29 -2.93 7.42 5.22
C VAL A 29 -2.14 6.12 5.11
N LEU A 30 -2.48 5.08 5.88
CA LEU A 30 -1.82 3.79 5.80
C LEU A 30 -2.01 3.13 4.43
N ILE A 31 -3.25 3.07 3.93
CA ILE A 31 -3.55 2.51 2.61
C ILE A 31 -2.82 3.30 1.52
N PHE A 32 -2.85 4.64 1.60
CA PHE A 32 -2.21 5.50 0.64
C PHE A 32 -0.68 5.35 0.66
N ALA A 33 -0.07 5.29 1.84
CA ALA A 33 1.36 5.05 1.99
C ALA A 33 1.77 3.69 1.41
N LEU A 34 1.02 2.63 1.72
CA LEU A 34 1.25 1.30 1.15
C LEU A 34 1.14 1.31 -0.38
N PHE A 35 0.11 1.98 -0.92
CA PHE A 35 -0.07 2.10 -2.36
C PHE A 35 1.09 2.81 -3.06
N ASN A 36 1.67 3.84 -2.44
CA ASN A 36 2.82 4.58 -2.99
C ASN A 36 4.16 3.83 -2.82
N LEU A 37 4.28 2.98 -1.81
CA LEU A 37 5.50 2.22 -1.55
C LEU A 37 5.54 0.85 -2.26
N LEU A 38 4.39 0.27 -2.60
CA LEU A 38 4.30 -1.04 -3.26
C LEU A 38 5.13 -1.14 -4.56
N PRO A 39 5.20 -0.11 -5.43
CA PRO A 39 6.03 -0.16 -6.64
C PRO A 39 7.51 -0.45 -6.36
N LEU A 40 8.02 -0.05 -5.20
CA LEU A 40 9.41 -0.30 -4.79
C LEU A 40 9.67 -1.80 -4.52
N LEU A 41 8.61 -2.60 -4.31
CA LEU A 41 8.75 -4.05 -4.14
C LEU A 41 9.09 -4.76 -5.45
N ALA A 42 8.69 -4.22 -6.61
CA ALA A 42 9.01 -4.83 -7.90
C ALA A 42 10.54 -4.98 -8.10
N PRO A 43 11.34 -3.89 -8.07
CA PRO A 43 12.80 -4.02 -8.18
C PRO A 43 13.41 -4.77 -6.99
N ALA A 44 12.84 -4.69 -5.78
CA ALA A 44 13.34 -5.45 -4.62
C ALA A 44 13.18 -6.97 -4.81
N PHE A 45 12.05 -7.43 -5.34
CA PHE A 45 11.82 -8.84 -5.65
C PHE A 45 12.72 -9.32 -6.79
N MET A 46 12.86 -8.53 -7.86
CA MET A 46 13.75 -8.88 -8.97
C MET A 46 15.22 -8.95 -8.50
N GLN A 47 15.66 -8.03 -7.64
CA GLN A 47 16.99 -8.06 -7.04
C GLN A 47 17.21 -9.30 -6.15
N ALA A 48 16.16 -9.80 -5.50
CA ALA A 48 16.20 -11.03 -4.70
C ALA A 48 16.08 -12.33 -5.53
N GLY A 49 15.97 -12.23 -6.87
CA GLY A 49 15.78 -13.39 -7.77
C GLY A 49 14.33 -13.90 -7.84
N TRP A 50 13.36 -13.11 -7.37
CA TRP A 50 11.93 -13.43 -7.42
C TRP A 50 11.24 -12.73 -8.59
N ASP A 51 11.73 -12.95 -9.81
CA ASP A 51 11.28 -12.25 -11.02
C ASP A 51 9.77 -12.37 -11.25
N ALA A 52 9.18 -13.54 -10.98
CA ALA A 52 7.74 -13.74 -11.16
C ALA A 52 6.91 -12.80 -10.26
N ALA A 53 7.29 -12.64 -9.00
CA ALA A 53 6.62 -11.73 -8.07
C ALA A 53 6.86 -10.27 -8.44
N GLY A 54 8.10 -9.94 -8.83
CA GLY A 54 8.45 -8.61 -9.32
C GLY A 54 7.62 -8.20 -10.54
N ASN A 55 7.48 -9.10 -11.51
CA ASN A 55 6.69 -8.88 -12.73
C ASN A 55 5.20 -8.70 -12.45
N VAL A 56 4.62 -9.40 -11.47
CA VAL A 56 3.22 -9.17 -11.06
C VAL A 56 3.03 -7.75 -10.56
N VAL A 57 3.90 -7.29 -9.65
CA VAL A 57 3.83 -5.92 -9.11
C VAL A 57 4.07 -4.89 -10.23
N TYR A 58 5.09 -5.12 -11.06
CA TYR A 58 5.43 -4.24 -12.19
C TYR A 58 4.26 -4.08 -13.16
N ASN A 59 3.63 -5.19 -13.57
CA ASN A 59 2.52 -5.16 -14.52
C ASN A 59 1.27 -4.49 -13.94
N LEU A 60 0.97 -4.74 -12.66
CA LEU A 60 -0.18 -4.10 -12.00
C LEU A 60 0.00 -2.58 -11.98
N TYR A 61 1.18 -2.09 -11.60
CA TYR A 61 1.46 -0.65 -11.51
C TYR A 61 1.78 0.02 -12.84
N GLY A 62 2.28 -0.71 -13.83
CA GLY A 62 2.57 -0.20 -15.17
C GLY A 62 1.32 0.32 -15.90
N THR A 63 0.14 -0.24 -15.60
CA THR A 63 -1.14 0.26 -16.14
C THR A 63 -1.61 1.57 -15.51
N ILE A 64 -1.10 1.91 -14.33
CA ILE A 64 -1.53 3.06 -13.53
C ILE A 64 -0.56 4.24 -13.70
N SER A 65 0.71 3.96 -14.03
CA SER A 65 1.78 4.96 -14.09
C SER A 65 2.37 5.09 -15.50
N HIS A 66 1.95 6.12 -16.25
CA HIS A 66 2.70 6.62 -17.41
C HIS A 66 3.84 7.56 -16.96
N GLN A 67 4.69 7.11 -16.04
CA GLN A 67 5.80 7.94 -15.55
C GLN A 67 7.00 7.80 -16.51
N LEU A 68 7.48 8.95 -17.00
CA LEU A 68 8.72 9.02 -17.75
C LEU A 68 9.89 8.65 -16.82
N ALA A 69 10.90 7.95 -17.36
CA ALA A 69 12.09 7.55 -16.62
C ALA A 69 12.79 8.75 -15.95
N ASN A 70 12.84 9.89 -16.64
CA ASN A 70 13.45 11.13 -16.13
C ASN A 70 12.73 11.79 -14.94
N ARG A 71 11.58 11.26 -14.52
CA ARG A 71 10.81 11.72 -13.35
C ARG A 71 10.53 10.58 -12.36
N SER A 72 11.23 9.47 -12.51
CA SER A 72 11.09 8.26 -11.70
C SER A 72 12.37 8.00 -10.92
N PHE A 73 12.23 7.34 -9.77
CA PHE A 73 13.36 6.89 -8.98
C PHE A 73 13.66 5.41 -9.25
N PHE A 74 14.92 5.08 -9.48
CA PHE A 74 15.37 3.72 -9.76
C PHE A 74 16.11 3.14 -8.56
N LEU A 75 15.71 1.94 -8.15
CA LEU A 75 16.42 1.15 -7.14
C LEU A 75 17.40 0.22 -7.84
N TYR A 76 18.60 0.06 -7.25
CA TYR A 76 19.66 -0.84 -7.72
C TYR A 76 20.29 -0.50 -9.09
N GLY A 77 19.92 0.61 -9.71
CA GLY A 77 20.60 1.16 -10.89
C GLY A 77 21.83 1.99 -10.53
N GLU A 78 22.62 2.38 -11.53
CA GLU A 78 23.79 3.26 -11.32
C GLU A 78 23.41 4.65 -10.79
N GLN A 79 22.23 5.14 -11.16
CA GLN A 79 21.73 6.46 -10.77
C GLN A 79 20.32 6.33 -10.19
N VAL A 80 20.04 7.14 -9.16
CA VAL A 80 18.72 7.17 -8.51
C VAL A 80 17.66 7.84 -9.42
N MET A 81 18.08 8.70 -10.34
CA MET A 81 17.25 9.33 -11.37
C MET A 81 18.11 9.62 -12.59
N TYR A 82 17.60 9.36 -13.79
CA TYR A 82 18.29 9.67 -15.04
C TYR A 82 17.89 11.06 -15.53
N ALA A 83 18.86 11.84 -16.01
CA ALA A 83 18.58 13.14 -16.60
C ALA A 83 17.81 12.98 -17.94
N PRO A 84 16.95 13.94 -18.32
CA PRO A 84 16.57 14.08 -19.72
C PRO A 84 17.82 14.44 -20.54
N ASP A 85 18.03 13.76 -21.66
CA ASP A 85 19.05 14.09 -22.66
C ASP A 85 18.88 15.53 -23.19
#